data_AF-A0A8J3MBU1-F1
#
_entry.id   AF-A0A8J3MBU1-F1
#
_cell.length_a   1.000
_cell.length_b   1.000
_cell.length_c   1.000
_cell.angle_alpha   90.00
_cell.angle_beta   90.00
_cell.angle_gamma   90.00
#
_symmetry.space_group_name_H-M   'P 1'
#
loop_
_entity.id
_entity.type
_entity.pdbx_description
1 polymer ?
#
loop_
_entity_poly.entity_id
_entity_poly.type
_entity_poly.pdbx_seq_one_letter_code
_entity_poly.pdbx_strand_id
1 'polypeptide(L)'
;MALGGKILGDRTVQNDTLLEQIWGEAVEYCAPADMSPLAKLLSALLTVPTVALVTHAGMARAHALMEDTELLPGASLGDVLAEELGVDIPHDAVVLIEPVESAEAEALSGSDLGQELGRLLMELASTGHSTLIRMDALAGVEVRPVVRDFSRAATEIDRRSYQDEMRA
;
A
#
# COMPACT_ATOMS: atom_id res chain seq x y z
N MET A 1 -10.18 -16.59 18.58
CA MET A 1 -11.21 -16.56 17.50
C MET A 1 -11.90 -15.19 17.48
N ALA A 2 -11.14 -14.10 17.27
CA ALA A 2 -11.71 -12.74 17.14
C ALA A 2 -10.79 -11.71 16.42
N LEU A 3 -9.51 -12.03 16.13
CA LEU A 3 -8.62 -11.07 15.45
C LEU A 3 -8.91 -10.85 13.95
N GLY A 4 -9.58 -11.79 13.28
CA GLY A 4 -10.03 -11.60 11.90
C GLY A 4 -11.05 -10.47 11.74
N GLY A 5 -11.82 -10.14 12.80
CA GLY A 5 -12.85 -9.10 12.74
C GLY A 5 -12.31 -7.67 12.86
N LYS A 6 -11.18 -7.46 13.55
CA LYS A 6 -10.66 -6.11 13.81
C LYS A 6 -9.81 -5.58 12.64
N ILE A 7 -8.97 -6.42 12.05
CA ILE A 7 -8.17 -6.04 10.86
C ILE A 7 -9.08 -5.88 9.63
N LEU A 8 -10.08 -6.77 9.48
CA LEU A 8 -11.07 -6.63 8.43
C LEU A 8 -11.91 -5.36 8.63
N GLY A 9 -12.34 -5.06 9.87
CA GLY A 9 -13.09 -3.85 10.19
C GLY A 9 -12.33 -2.55 9.93
N ASP A 10 -11.04 -2.48 10.26
CA ASP A 10 -10.20 -1.31 10.00
C ASP A 10 -10.02 -1.08 8.48
N ARG A 11 -9.88 -2.17 7.72
CA ARG A 11 -9.72 -2.09 6.26
C ARG A 11 -11.02 -1.76 5.53
N THR A 12 -12.17 -2.24 6.00
CA THR A 12 -13.47 -1.83 5.46
C THR A 12 -13.70 -0.33 5.68
N VAL A 13 -13.41 0.18 6.88
CA VAL A 13 -13.52 1.62 7.16
C VAL A 13 -12.55 2.43 6.29
N GLN A 14 -11.34 1.94 6.06
CA GLN A 14 -10.37 2.60 5.18
C GLN A 14 -10.84 2.61 3.71
N ASN A 15 -11.41 1.52 3.22
CA ASN A 15 -11.97 1.43 1.86
C ASN A 15 -13.18 2.36 1.69
N ASP A 16 -14.10 2.39 2.66
CA ASP A 16 -15.25 3.29 2.67
C ASP A 16 -14.79 4.75 2.64
N THR A 17 -13.78 5.08 3.46
CA THR A 17 -13.18 6.42 3.50
C THR A 17 -12.53 6.80 2.17
N LEU A 18 -11.82 5.86 1.53
CA LEU A 18 -11.23 6.11 0.20
C LEU A 18 -12.30 6.33 -0.86
N LEU A 19 -13.36 5.54 -0.84
CA LEU A 19 -14.48 5.66 -1.77
C LEU A 19 -15.17 7.02 -1.63
N GLU A 20 -15.42 7.47 -0.39
CA GLU A 20 -15.95 8.82 -0.12
C GLU A 20 -15.03 9.93 -0.64
N GLN A 21 -13.70 9.75 -0.57
CA GLN A 21 -12.74 10.72 -1.10
C GLN A 21 -12.74 10.76 -2.63
N ILE A 22 -12.85 9.60 -3.28
CA ILE A 22 -12.93 9.52 -4.75
C ILE A 22 -14.19 10.25 -5.23
N TRP A 23 -15.36 9.93 -4.67
CA TRP A 23 -16.61 10.61 -5.03
C TRP A 23 -16.68 12.08 -4.61
N GLY A 24 -15.95 12.44 -3.56
CA GLY A 24 -15.82 13.83 -3.11
C GLY A 24 -14.87 14.67 -3.95
N GLU A 25 -14.34 14.15 -5.07
CA GLU A 25 -13.33 14.80 -5.92
C GLU A 25 -12.08 15.22 -5.13
N ALA A 26 -11.79 14.55 -4.01
CA ALA A 26 -10.66 14.86 -3.15
C ALA A 26 -9.38 14.11 -3.58
N VAL A 27 -9.48 13.25 -4.60
CA VAL A 27 -8.38 12.42 -5.10
C VAL A 27 -8.08 12.77 -6.55
N GLU A 28 -6.81 12.96 -6.86
CA GLU A 28 -6.33 13.29 -8.20
C GLU A 28 -5.29 12.28 -8.66
N TYR A 29 -5.25 12.04 -9.97
CA TYR A 29 -4.21 11.21 -10.59
C TYR A 29 -2.89 11.97 -10.69
N CYS A 30 -1.81 11.33 -10.26
CA CYS A 30 -0.46 11.85 -10.39
C CYS A 30 0.25 11.22 -11.59
N ALA A 31 0.62 12.06 -12.57
CA ALA A 31 1.35 11.59 -13.74
C ALA A 31 2.75 11.10 -13.37
N PRO A 32 3.35 10.14 -14.12
CA PRO A 32 4.65 9.56 -13.77
C PRO A 32 5.80 10.58 -13.64
N ALA A 33 5.71 11.70 -14.35
CA ALA A 33 6.69 12.78 -14.25
C ALA A 33 6.66 13.49 -12.88
N ASP A 34 5.46 13.58 -12.30
CA ASP A 34 5.15 14.37 -11.10
C ASP A 34 5.13 13.51 -9.84
N MET A 35 5.36 12.20 -9.97
CA MET A 35 5.42 11.27 -8.84
C MET A 35 6.39 11.72 -7.74
N SER A 36 5.97 11.52 -6.49
CA SER A 36 6.79 11.75 -5.31
C SER A 36 8.04 10.86 -5.29
N PRO A 37 9.06 11.19 -4.47
CA PRO A 37 10.20 10.30 -4.25
C PRO A 37 9.79 8.90 -3.75
N LEU A 38 8.73 8.81 -2.92
CA LEU A 38 8.21 7.55 -2.41
C LEU A 38 7.58 6.71 -3.52
N ALA A 39 6.72 7.31 -4.35
CA ALA A 39 6.12 6.67 -5.52
C ALA A 39 7.18 6.15 -6.50
N LYS A 40 8.19 6.97 -6.79
CA LYS A 40 9.32 6.60 -7.67
C LYS A 40 10.11 5.40 -7.13
N LEU A 41 10.41 5.38 -5.83
CA LEU A 41 11.10 4.25 -5.21
C LEU A 41 10.25 2.99 -5.18
N LEU A 42 8.97 3.10 -4.82
CA LEU A 42 8.07 1.96 -4.81
C LEU A 42 7.95 1.35 -6.22
N SER A 43 7.76 2.18 -7.25
CA SER A 43 7.70 1.74 -8.64
C SER A 43 8.98 1.04 -9.11
N ALA A 44 10.15 1.49 -8.65
CA ALA A 44 11.42 0.84 -8.98
C ALA A 44 11.58 -0.54 -8.32
N LEU A 45 10.96 -0.74 -7.14
CA LEU A 45 11.07 -1.98 -6.36
C LEU A 45 10.01 -3.02 -6.72
N LEU A 46 8.89 -2.61 -7.30
CA LEU A 46 7.81 -3.52 -7.65
C LEU A 46 7.99 -4.10 -9.06
N THR A 47 7.56 -5.35 -9.24
CA THR A 47 7.51 -6.04 -10.54
C THR A 47 6.32 -5.58 -11.39
N VAL A 48 5.32 -5.01 -10.75
CA VAL A 48 4.08 -4.51 -11.34
C VAL A 48 4.09 -2.98 -11.46
N PRO A 49 3.23 -2.39 -12.31
CA PRO A 49 3.07 -0.94 -12.38
C PRO A 49 2.67 -0.34 -11.04
N THR A 50 3.13 0.89 -10.78
CA THR A 50 2.64 1.70 -9.66
C THR A 50 1.88 2.88 -10.24
N VAL A 51 0.63 3.04 -9.83
CA VAL A 51 -0.19 4.22 -10.13
C VAL A 51 -0.25 5.07 -8.87
N ALA A 52 0.08 6.36 -8.99
CA ALA A 52 0.07 7.28 -7.87
C ALA A 52 -1.18 8.17 -7.92
N LEU A 53 -1.85 8.30 -6.79
CA LEU A 53 -2.95 9.21 -6.55
C LEU A 53 -2.58 10.14 -5.41
N VAL A 54 -3.00 11.40 -5.50
CA VAL A 54 -2.83 12.40 -4.45
C VAL A 54 -4.19 12.71 -3.86
N THR A 55 -4.29 12.70 -2.53
CA THR A 55 -5.50 13.13 -1.82
C THR A 55 -5.30 14.49 -1.15
N HIS A 56 -6.30 15.35 -1.31
CA HIS A 56 -6.43 16.63 -0.61
C HIS A 56 -7.30 16.50 0.65
N ALA A 57 -7.88 15.32 0.90
CA ALA A 57 -8.53 15.02 2.16
C ALA A 57 -7.49 14.80 3.27
N GLY A 58 -7.89 15.06 4.52
CA GLY A 58 -7.02 14.88 5.68
C GLY A 58 -6.58 13.42 5.85
N MET A 59 -5.43 13.07 5.29
CA MET A 59 -4.85 11.73 5.33
C MET A 59 -3.52 11.79 6.09
N ALA A 60 -3.38 10.91 7.09
CA ALA A 60 -2.20 10.96 7.95
C ALA A 60 -0.92 10.49 7.24
N ARG A 61 -1.03 9.51 6.34
CA ARG A 61 0.09 8.80 5.69
C ARG A 61 -0.34 8.19 4.37
N ALA A 62 0.64 7.90 3.51
CA ALA A 62 0.38 7.18 2.28
C ALA A 62 -0.19 5.77 2.54
N HIS A 63 -0.83 5.14 1.57
CA HIS A 63 -1.17 3.72 1.66
C HIS A 63 -1.22 3.11 0.25
N ALA A 64 -0.99 1.80 0.18
CA ALA A 64 -0.93 1.09 -1.09
C ALA A 64 -1.96 -0.04 -1.12
N LEU A 65 -2.72 -0.09 -2.21
CA LEU A 65 -3.74 -1.10 -2.48
C LEU A 65 -3.47 -1.75 -3.84
N MET A 66 -3.95 -2.96 -4.02
CA MET A 66 -3.98 -3.58 -5.35
C MET A 66 -5.16 -3.01 -6.14
N GLU A 67 -5.00 -2.88 -7.45
CA GLU A 67 -6.10 -2.45 -8.34
C GLU A 67 -7.36 -3.31 -8.20
N ASP A 68 -7.20 -4.62 -7.95
CA ASP A 68 -8.29 -5.59 -7.80
C ASP A 68 -8.98 -5.53 -6.41
N THR A 69 -8.57 -4.60 -5.54
CA THR A 69 -9.18 -4.44 -4.22
C THR A 69 -10.65 -4.05 -4.37
N GLU A 70 -11.55 -4.93 -3.94
CA GLU A 70 -12.99 -4.68 -3.98
C GLU A 70 -13.37 -3.52 -3.01
N LEU A 71 -13.88 -2.42 -3.57
CA LEU A 71 -14.37 -1.26 -2.81
C LEU A 71 -15.90 -1.27 -2.69
N LEU A 72 -16.58 -1.79 -3.71
CA LEU A 72 -18.04 -1.95 -3.75
C LEU A 72 -18.34 -3.38 -4.22
N PRO A 73 -19.52 -3.93 -3.88
CA PRO A 73 -19.90 -5.26 -4.33
C PRO A 73 -19.79 -5.41 -5.85
N GLY A 74 -18.82 -6.20 -6.31
CA GLY A 74 -18.55 -6.44 -7.73
C GLY A 74 -17.81 -5.33 -8.48
N ALA A 75 -17.26 -4.32 -7.80
CA ALA A 75 -16.41 -3.29 -8.42
C ALA A 75 -15.08 -3.14 -7.66
N SER A 76 -13.99 -3.28 -8.40
CA SER A 76 -12.63 -3.11 -7.90
C SER A 76 -12.25 -1.63 -7.79
N LEU A 77 -11.16 -1.34 -7.08
CA LEU A 77 -10.54 -0.02 -7.06
C LEU A 77 -10.20 0.44 -8.49
N GLY A 78 -9.68 -0.46 -9.34
CA GLY A 78 -9.42 -0.18 -10.75
C GLY A 78 -10.67 0.29 -11.50
N ASP A 79 -11.79 -0.42 -11.34
CA ASP A 79 -13.07 -0.06 -11.96
C ASP A 79 -13.57 1.32 -11.49
N VAL A 80 -13.54 1.55 -10.17
CA VAL A 80 -13.97 2.82 -9.57
C VAL A 80 -13.12 3.99 -10.08
N LEU A 81 -11.80 3.83 -10.19
CA LEU A 81 -10.90 4.87 -10.70
C LEU A 81 -11.10 5.13 -12.20
N ALA A 82 -11.40 4.09 -12.98
CA ALA A 82 -11.70 4.24 -14.40
C ALA A 82 -13.02 5.00 -14.61
N GLU A 83 -14.05 4.71 -13.81
CA GLU A 83 -15.35 5.37 -13.90
C GLU A 83 -15.33 6.82 -13.39
N GLU A 84 -14.73 7.07 -12.23
CA GLU A 84 -14.82 8.36 -11.55
C GLU A 84 -13.73 9.34 -11.97
N LEU A 85 -12.50 8.87 -12.25
CA LEU A 85 -11.38 9.72 -12.64
C LEU A 85 -11.03 9.61 -14.14
N GLY A 86 -11.62 8.66 -14.87
CA GLY A 86 -11.26 8.40 -16.26
C GLY A 86 -9.84 7.84 -16.43
N VAL A 87 -9.31 7.17 -15.40
CA VAL A 87 -7.94 6.65 -15.36
C VAL A 87 -7.97 5.14 -15.55
N ASP A 88 -7.45 4.66 -16.68
CA ASP A 88 -7.26 3.23 -16.91
C ASP A 88 -6.11 2.69 -16.04
N ILE A 89 -6.45 1.85 -15.06
CA ILE A 89 -5.47 1.23 -14.16
C ILE A 89 -4.95 -0.07 -14.80
N PRO A 90 -3.62 -0.24 -14.95
CA PRO A 90 -3.07 -1.50 -15.46
C PRO A 90 -3.42 -2.67 -14.55
N HIS A 91 -3.63 -3.85 -15.13
CA HIS A 91 -3.82 -5.07 -14.36
C HIS A 91 -2.64 -5.35 -13.43
N ASP A 92 -2.92 -5.90 -12.24
CA ASP A 92 -1.98 -6.16 -11.16
C ASP A 92 -1.26 -4.91 -10.61
N ALA A 93 -1.66 -3.70 -11.00
CA ALA A 93 -1.02 -2.49 -10.53
C ALA A 93 -1.20 -2.29 -9.02
N VAL A 94 -0.17 -1.73 -8.40
CA VAL A 94 -0.27 -1.15 -7.07
C VAL A 94 -0.71 0.30 -7.21
N VAL A 95 -1.83 0.65 -6.57
CA VAL A 95 -2.32 2.01 -6.43
C VAL A 95 -1.77 2.57 -5.12
N LEU A 96 -0.88 3.55 -5.21
CA LEU A 96 -0.36 4.31 -4.09
C LEU A 96 -1.20 5.59 -3.95
N ILE A 97 -1.76 5.82 -2.77
CA ILE A 97 -2.49 7.05 -2.44
C ILE A 97 -1.68 7.81 -1.40
N GLU A 98 -1.32 9.06 -1.70
CA GLU A 98 -0.48 9.90 -0.85
C GLU A 98 -1.23 11.18 -0.45
N PRO A 99 -1.07 11.68 0.80
CA PRO A 99 -1.51 13.02 1.13
C PRO A 99 -0.72 14.05 0.32
N VAL A 100 -1.38 15.14 -0.10
CA VAL A 100 -0.78 16.23 -0.89
C VAL A 100 0.51 16.76 -0.26
N GLU A 101 0.58 16.86 1.06
CA GLU A 101 1.75 17.34 1.78
C GLU A 101 2.97 16.42 1.61
N SER A 102 2.75 15.11 1.41
CA SER A 102 3.82 14.14 1.14
C SER A 102 4.18 14.10 -0.34
N ALA A 103 3.20 14.25 -1.23
CA ALA A 103 3.43 14.26 -2.67
C ALA A 103 4.23 15.49 -3.13
N GLU A 104 3.94 16.65 -2.54
CA GLU A 104 4.60 17.93 -2.85
C GLU A 104 5.88 18.19 -2.03
N ALA A 105 6.23 17.30 -1.09
CA ALA A 105 7.41 17.48 -0.26
C ALA A 105 8.69 17.52 -1.11
N GLU A 106 9.36 18.68 -1.13
CA GLU A 106 10.61 18.88 -1.89
C GLU A 106 11.72 17.91 -1.50
N ALA A 107 11.75 17.48 -0.23
CA ALA A 107 12.67 16.47 0.26
C ALA A 107 12.14 15.76 1.52
N LEU A 108 12.07 14.43 1.46
CA LEU A 108 11.95 13.56 2.64
C LEU A 108 13.36 13.19 3.11
N SER A 109 13.56 13.11 4.43
CA SER A 109 14.81 12.54 4.93
C SER A 109 14.89 11.06 4.50
N GLY A 110 16.10 10.56 4.23
CA GLY A 110 16.27 9.16 3.83
C GLY A 110 15.75 8.17 4.88
N SER A 111 15.74 8.55 6.15
CA SER A 111 15.19 7.74 7.24
C SER A 111 13.66 7.66 7.15
N ASP A 112 12.98 8.80 6.97
CA ASP A 112 11.51 8.84 6.91
C ASP A 112 11.01 8.11 5.66
N LEU A 113 11.69 8.32 4.53
CA LEU A 113 11.39 7.65 3.27
C LEU A 113 11.57 6.13 3.39
N GLY A 114 12.66 5.68 4.01
CA GLY A 114 12.90 4.25 4.24
C GLY A 114 11.89 3.62 5.19
N GLN A 115 11.48 4.34 6.23
CA GLN A 115 10.45 3.87 7.17
C GLN A 115 9.10 3.71 6.49
N GLU A 116 8.69 4.70 5.68
CA GLU A 116 7.42 4.68 5.00
C GLU A 116 7.37 3.62 3.90
N LEU A 117 8.44 3.49 3.13
CA LEU A 117 8.58 2.42 2.14
C LEU A 117 8.52 1.02 2.78
N GLY A 118 9.25 0.82 3.89
CA GLY A 118 9.23 -0.45 4.63
C GLY A 118 7.83 -0.81 5.13
N ARG A 119 7.07 0.18 5.60
CA ARG A 119 5.67 0.00 6.00
C ARG A 119 4.79 -0.41 4.82
N LEU A 120 4.85 0.31 3.71
CA LEU A 120 4.04 0.01 2.51
C LEU A 120 4.34 -1.39 1.96
N LEU A 121 5.60 -1.80 1.91
CA LEU A 121 5.97 -3.14 1.48
C LEU A 121 5.41 -4.23 2.42
N MET A 122 5.37 -3.97 3.72
CA MET A 122 4.76 -4.88 4.70
C MET A 122 3.23 -4.94 4.55
N GLU A 123 2.58 -3.81 4.27
CA GLU A 123 1.14 -3.75 3.97
C GLU A 123 0.83 -4.57 2.72
N LEU A 124 1.54 -4.35 1.62
CA LEU A 124 1.37 -5.11 0.39
C LEU A 124 1.64 -6.60 0.59
N ALA A 125 2.69 -6.97 1.32
CA ALA A 125 2.99 -8.38 1.62
C ALA A 125 1.88 -9.07 2.43
N SER A 126 1.17 -8.33 3.29
CA SER A 126 0.06 -8.85 4.08
C SER A 126 -1.21 -9.15 3.26
N THR A 127 -1.31 -8.64 2.03
CA THR A 127 -2.47 -8.86 1.15
C THR A 127 -2.47 -10.22 0.43
N GLY A 128 -1.40 -11.00 0.56
CA GLY A 128 -1.26 -12.32 -0.09
C GLY A 128 -0.57 -12.30 -1.46
N HIS A 129 -0.27 -11.12 -2.00
CA HIS A 129 0.41 -10.93 -3.29
C HIS A 129 1.93 -10.99 -3.15
N SER A 130 2.47 -12.16 -2.79
CA SER A 130 3.89 -12.34 -2.47
C SER A 130 4.87 -12.16 -3.65
N THR A 131 4.40 -12.04 -4.88
CA THR A 131 5.20 -11.94 -6.12
C THR A 131 5.49 -10.52 -6.60
N LEU A 132 5.02 -9.50 -5.88
CA LEU A 132 5.09 -8.10 -6.32
C LEU A 132 6.47 -7.45 -6.17
N ILE A 133 7.37 -8.03 -5.38
CA ILE A 133 8.67 -7.41 -5.05
C ILE A 133 9.76 -7.94 -6.00
N ARG A 134 10.47 -7.04 -6.68
CA ARG A 134 11.67 -7.36 -7.46
C ARG A 134 12.77 -7.85 -6.54
N MET A 135 12.92 -9.17 -6.45
CA MET A 135 13.97 -9.79 -5.62
C MET A 135 15.39 -9.48 -6.14
N ASP A 136 15.55 -9.18 -7.43
CA ASP A 136 16.81 -8.76 -8.06
C ASP A 136 17.17 -7.29 -7.78
N ALA A 137 16.18 -6.41 -7.57
CA ALA A 137 16.40 -5.03 -7.11
C ALA A 137 17.04 -4.98 -5.70
N LEU A 138 16.90 -6.05 -4.92
CA LEU A 138 17.50 -6.21 -3.60
C LEU A 138 18.87 -6.93 -3.63
N ALA A 139 19.33 -7.41 -4.79
CA ALA A 139 20.49 -8.31 -4.91
C ALA A 139 21.87 -7.65 -4.63
N GLY A 140 21.92 -6.34 -4.37
CA GLY A 140 23.13 -5.62 -3.90
C GLY A 140 23.21 -5.45 -2.38
N VAL A 141 22.16 -5.82 -1.64
CA VAL A 141 22.13 -5.84 -0.18
C VAL A 141 22.23 -7.32 0.23
N GLU A 142 23.05 -7.69 1.21
CA GLU A 142 23.05 -9.07 1.74
C GLU A 142 21.69 -9.37 2.41
N VAL A 143 20.73 -9.84 1.62
CA VAL A 143 19.30 -9.93 1.98
C VAL A 143 18.92 -11.33 2.48
N ARG A 144 19.84 -12.30 2.44
CA ARG A 144 19.61 -13.66 2.96
C ARG A 144 19.29 -13.73 4.47
N PRO A 145 19.94 -12.96 5.36
CA PRO A 145 19.53 -12.92 6.76
C PRO A 145 18.21 -12.15 6.91
N VAL A 146 18.08 -11.01 6.22
CA VAL A 146 16.92 -10.11 6.32
C VAL A 146 15.62 -10.80 5.91
N VAL A 147 15.56 -11.50 4.77
CA VAL A 147 14.34 -12.22 4.34
C VAL A 147 13.99 -13.37 5.30
N ARG A 148 15.00 -14.10 5.79
CA ARG A 148 14.77 -15.15 6.79
C ARG A 148 14.27 -14.56 8.10
N ASP A 149 14.80 -13.41 8.51
CA ASP A 149 14.41 -12.68 9.70
C ASP A 149 13.04 -12.02 9.53
N PHE A 150 12.67 -11.57 8.32
CA PHE A 150 11.34 -11.04 7.99
C PHE A 150 10.28 -12.14 7.98
N SER A 151 10.50 -13.25 7.28
CA SER A 151 9.57 -14.39 7.31
C SER A 151 9.46 -14.97 8.72
N ARG A 152 10.58 -15.04 9.47
CA ARG A 152 10.58 -15.47 10.87
C ARG A 152 9.85 -14.48 11.76
N ALA A 153 10.06 -13.17 11.62
CA ALA A 153 9.39 -12.14 12.41
C ALA A 153 7.90 -12.11 12.13
N ALA A 154 7.49 -12.20 10.86
CA ALA A 154 6.08 -12.30 10.48
C ALA A 154 5.42 -13.56 11.09
N THR A 155 6.10 -14.70 11.04
CA THR A 155 5.62 -15.95 11.63
C THR A 155 5.60 -15.89 13.18
N GLU A 156 6.56 -15.19 13.80
CA GLU A 156 6.69 -15.05 15.25
C GLU A 156 5.68 -14.04 15.83
N ILE A 157 5.34 -13.00 15.08
CA ILE A 157 4.25 -12.05 15.39
C ILE A 157 2.91 -12.77 15.32
N ASP A 158 2.68 -13.58 14.30
CA ASP A 158 1.47 -14.40 14.17
C ASP A 158 1.35 -15.43 15.30
N ARG A 159 2.46 -16.12 15.63
CA ARG A 159 2.54 -17.10 16.72
C ARG A 159 2.34 -16.48 18.10
N ARG A 160 2.89 -15.29 18.39
CA ARG A 160 2.69 -14.60 19.67
C ARG A 160 1.25 -14.12 19.83
N SER A 161 0.68 -13.56 18.76
CA SER A 161 -0.73 -13.15 18.72
C SER A 161 -1.66 -14.34 19.02
N TYR A 162 -1.35 -15.53 18.48
CA TYR A 162 -2.08 -16.77 18.78
C TYR A 162 -1.90 -17.26 20.24
N GLN A 163 -0.71 -17.12 20.83
CA GLN A 163 -0.44 -17.57 22.20
C GLN A 163 -1.04 -16.66 23.27
N ASP A 164 -1.11 -15.36 23.02
CA ASP A 164 -1.75 -14.41 23.91
C ASP A 164 -3.29 -14.52 23.84
N GLU A 165 -3.88 -14.85 22.68
CA GLU A 165 -5.30 -15.21 22.55
C GLU A 165 -5.68 -16.49 23.32
N MET A 166 -4.75 -17.43 23.52
CA MET A 166 -5.00 -18.68 24.26
C MET A 166 -4.83 -18.53 25.79
N ARG A 167 -4.28 -17.40 26.25
CA ARG A 167 -4.07 -17.10 27.68
C ARG A 167 -5.11 -16.13 28.27
N ALA A 168 -5.93 -15.50 27.43
CA ALA A 168 -7.05 -14.66 27.80
C ALA A 168 -8.35 -15.47 27.85
#